data_AF-A0AA88ARQ3-F1
#
_entry.id   AF-A0AA88ARQ3-F1
#
_cell.length_a   1.000
_cell.length_b   1.000
_cell.length_c   1.000
_cell.angle_alpha   90.00
_cell.angle_beta   90.00
_cell.angle_gamma   90.00
#
_symmetry.space_group_name_H-M   'P 1'
#
loop_
_entity.id
_entity.type
_entity.pdbx_description
1 polymer ?
#
loop_
_entity_poly.entity_id
_entity_poly.type
_entity_poly.pdbx_seq_one_letter_code
_entity_poly.pdbx_strand_id
1 'polypeptide(L)'
;MSDLHDHLLQYKHVVQSTNIPTGMLDDMMCKLFAQSLKGAALRWFCNLPPESIDSFDKLSLEFMRSYSVHIQSGKTTKDLWGVVQGPHESLHAYIKRFSKAISEISGLDDGTAREALKKGLRHKSLFKNEICTRYPPTIQDAIHRAK
;
A
#
# COMPACT_ATOMS: atom_id res chain seq x y z
N MET A 1 4.63 -6.81 -10.54
CA MET A 1 4.68 -5.42 -10.02
C MET A 1 5.17 -4.46 -11.12
N SER A 2 4.83 -4.73 -12.38
CA SER A 2 5.46 -4.15 -13.58
C SER A 2 4.44 -4.01 -14.71
N ASP A 3 3.36 -3.28 -14.44
CA ASP A 3 2.24 -3.20 -15.39
C ASP A 3 1.72 -1.76 -15.54
N LEU A 4 1.64 -1.02 -14.43
CA LEU A 4 0.94 0.27 -14.42
C LEU A 4 1.78 1.47 -14.92
N HIS A 5 3.07 1.51 -14.59
CA HIS A 5 3.97 2.55 -15.08
C HIS A 5 4.25 2.36 -16.58
N ASP A 6 4.45 1.11 -17.00
CA ASP A 6 4.61 0.73 -18.40
C ASP A 6 3.32 1.02 -19.19
N HIS A 7 2.14 0.76 -18.64
CA HIS A 7 0.86 1.12 -19.27
C HIS A 7 0.72 2.64 -19.45
N LEU A 8 1.08 3.44 -18.45
CA LEU A 8 1.06 4.91 -18.55
C LEU A 8 2.09 5.45 -19.55
N LEU A 9 3.30 4.87 -19.61
CA LEU A 9 4.33 5.25 -20.57
C LEU A 9 3.94 4.86 -22.00
N GLN A 10 3.44 3.64 -22.20
CA GLN A 10 2.92 3.16 -23.48
C GLN A 10 1.78 4.03 -23.98
N TYR A 11 0.87 4.39 -23.07
CA TYR A 11 -0.29 5.23 -23.37
C TYR A 11 0.12 6.64 -23.79
N LYS A 12 1.02 7.28 -23.03
CA LYS A 12 1.58 8.60 -23.39
C LYS A 12 2.29 8.58 -24.74
N HIS A 13 3.03 7.52 -25.06
CA HIS A 13 3.73 7.36 -26.33
C HIS A 13 2.77 7.27 -27.53
N VAL A 14 1.70 6.49 -27.42
CA VAL A 14 0.68 6.37 -28.47
C VAL A 14 0.02 7.72 -28.77
N VAL A 15 -0.23 8.52 -27.74
CA VAL A 15 -0.96 9.78 -27.86
C VAL A 15 -0.09 10.88 -28.46
N GLN A 16 1.20 10.95 -28.07
CA GLN A 16 2.18 11.87 -28.68
C GLN A 16 2.40 11.61 -30.18
N SER A 17 2.06 10.42 -30.67
CA SER A 17 2.16 10.05 -32.09
C SER A 17 0.97 10.53 -32.92
N THR A 18 -0.07 11.09 -32.30
CA THR A 18 -1.30 11.56 -32.99
C THR A 18 -1.38 13.09 -32.98
N ASN A 19 -1.53 13.70 -34.16
CA ASN A 19 -1.55 15.15 -34.33
C ASN A 19 -2.94 15.74 -34.01
N ILE A 20 -3.35 15.68 -32.73
CA ILE A 20 -4.67 16.12 -32.26
C ILE A 20 -4.54 17.43 -31.47
N PRO A 21 -5.47 18.40 -31.64
CA PRO A 21 -5.44 19.65 -30.89
C PRO A 21 -5.51 19.43 -29.38
N THR A 22 -4.67 20.13 -28.61
CA THR A 22 -4.47 19.98 -27.15
C THR A 22 -5.75 19.97 -26.33
N GLY A 23 -6.78 20.74 -26.72
CA GLY A 23 -8.07 20.78 -26.01
C GLY A 23 -8.97 19.55 -26.23
N MET A 24 -8.81 18.81 -27.33
CA MET A 24 -9.52 17.54 -27.56
C MET A 24 -8.73 16.33 -27.08
N LEU A 25 -7.42 16.50 -26.89
CA LEU A 25 -6.54 15.45 -26.38
C LEU A 25 -6.96 15.02 -24.98
N ASP A 26 -7.21 15.93 -24.05
CA ASP A 26 -7.51 15.57 -22.66
C ASP A 26 -8.83 14.81 -22.49
N ASP A 27 -9.91 15.20 -23.16
CA ASP A 27 -11.19 14.48 -23.11
C ASP A 27 -11.07 13.08 -23.72
N MET A 28 -10.38 12.97 -24.86
CA MET A 28 -10.12 11.69 -25.51
C MET A 28 -9.22 10.81 -24.62
N MET A 29 -8.24 11.41 -23.95
CA MET A 29 -7.32 10.74 -23.03
C MET A 29 -8.05 10.15 -21.83
N CYS A 30 -8.92 10.93 -21.20
CA CYS A 30 -9.75 10.47 -20.09
C CYS A 30 -10.67 9.31 -20.51
N LYS A 31 -11.32 9.40 -21.67
CA LYS A 31 -12.23 8.36 -22.19
C LYS A 31 -11.50 7.05 -22.49
N LEU A 32 -10.36 7.12 -23.20
CA LEU A 32 -9.57 5.94 -23.54
C LEU A 32 -8.93 5.31 -22.30
N PHE A 33 -8.46 6.13 -21.35
CA PHE A 33 -7.96 5.63 -20.07
C PHE A 33 -9.04 4.88 -19.32
N ALA A 34 -10.25 5.44 -19.20
CA ALA A 34 -11.40 4.78 -18.57
C ALA A 34 -11.74 3.44 -19.22
N GLN A 35 -11.69 3.35 -20.56
CA GLN A 35 -11.92 2.10 -21.30
C GLN A 35 -10.85 1.03 -21.03
N SER A 36 -9.64 1.43 -20.69
CA SER A 36 -8.56 0.50 -20.33
C SER A 36 -8.69 -0.08 -18.92
N LEU A 37 -9.50 0.54 -18.05
CA LEU A 37 -9.67 0.11 -16.66
C LEU A 37 -10.50 -1.16 -16.56
N LYS A 38 -10.10 -2.06 -15.65
CA LYS A 38 -10.83 -3.30 -15.32
C LYS A 38 -10.91 -3.50 -13.82
N GLY A 39 -11.87 -4.31 -13.37
CA GLY A 39 -11.98 -4.73 -11.98
C GLY A 39 -12.11 -3.56 -10.99
N ALA A 40 -11.26 -3.53 -9.97
CA ALA A 40 -11.30 -2.51 -8.90
C ALA A 40 -11.04 -1.09 -9.42
N ALA A 41 -10.16 -0.93 -10.41
CA ALA A 41 -9.85 0.36 -11.02
C ALA A 41 -11.05 0.95 -11.77
N LEU A 42 -11.82 0.11 -12.46
CA LEU A 42 -13.05 0.53 -13.13
C LEU A 42 -14.12 0.96 -12.13
N ARG A 43 -14.31 0.21 -11.03
CA ARG A 43 -15.26 0.57 -9.97
C ARG A 43 -14.90 1.90 -9.30
N TRP A 44 -13.61 2.14 -9.07
CA TRP A 44 -13.12 3.43 -8.57
C TRP A 44 -13.52 4.57 -9.51
N PHE A 45 -13.24 4.41 -10.81
CA PHE A 45 -13.54 5.46 -11.79
C PHE A 45 -15.03 5.77 -11.86
N CYS A 46 -15.90 4.75 -11.82
CA CYS A 46 -17.35 4.93 -11.79
C CYS A 46 -17.89 5.62 -10.52
N ASN A 47 -17.12 5.64 -9.43
CA ASN A 47 -17.50 6.26 -8.17
C ASN A 47 -16.99 7.71 -8.03
N LEU A 48 -16.27 8.24 -9.03
CA LEU A 48 -15.85 9.64 -9.02
C LEU A 48 -17.07 10.57 -9.16
N PRO A 49 -17.11 11.70 -8.45
CA PRO A 49 -18.17 12.68 -8.64
C PRO A 49 -18.22 13.18 -10.09
N PRO A 50 -19.42 13.41 -10.66
CA PRO A 50 -19.54 14.04 -11.97
C PRO A 50 -18.74 15.34 -12.02
N GLU A 51 -18.10 15.61 -13.16
CA GLU A 51 -17.32 16.84 -13.40
C GLU A 51 -16.10 17.06 -12.47
N SER A 52 -15.74 16.06 -11.64
CA SER A 52 -14.56 16.17 -10.76
C SER A 52 -13.22 16.10 -11.50
N ILE A 53 -13.20 15.55 -12.72
CA ILE A 53 -12.02 15.36 -13.56
C ILE A 53 -12.18 16.23 -14.81
N ASP A 54 -11.35 17.26 -14.90
CA ASP A 54 -11.32 18.26 -15.98
C ASP A 54 -10.15 18.06 -16.95
N SER A 55 -9.20 17.18 -16.61
CA SER A 55 -7.96 16.95 -17.34
C SER A 55 -7.40 15.54 -17.06
N PHE A 56 -6.63 15.01 -18.00
CA PHE A 56 -5.99 13.71 -17.84
C PHE A 56 -4.95 13.72 -16.71
N ASP A 57 -4.26 14.85 -16.50
CA ASP A 57 -3.30 14.98 -15.40
C ASP A 57 -3.98 14.83 -14.04
N LYS A 58 -5.14 15.47 -13.83
CA LYS A 58 -5.95 15.32 -12.61
C LYS A 58 -6.46 13.89 -12.45
N LEU A 59 -6.89 13.25 -13.54
CA LEU A 59 -7.27 11.84 -13.54
C LEU A 59 -6.13 10.93 -13.09
N SER A 60 -4.94 11.13 -13.65
CA SER A 60 -3.76 10.34 -13.33
C SER A 60 -3.35 10.51 -11.87
N LEU A 61 -3.44 11.73 -11.33
CA LEU A 61 -3.12 12.03 -9.94
C LEU A 61 -4.11 11.38 -8.98
N GLU A 62 -5.42 11.52 -9.22
CA GLU A 62 -6.46 10.91 -8.37
C GLU A 62 -6.42 9.38 -8.45
N PHE A 63 -6.13 8.83 -9.63
CA PHE A 63 -5.94 7.41 -9.82
C PHE A 63 -4.74 6.91 -9.02
N MET A 64 -3.59 7.58 -9.10
CA MET A 64 -2.42 7.24 -8.28
C MET A 64 -2.74 7.33 -6.79
N ARG A 65 -3.45 8.38 -6.34
CA ARG A 65 -3.83 8.54 -4.93
C ARG A 65 -4.72 7.40 -4.46
N SER A 66 -5.77 7.08 -5.20
CA SER A 66 -6.69 5.99 -4.84
C SER A 66 -6.07 4.60 -4.96
N TYR A 67 -5.16 4.41 -5.92
CA TYR A 67 -4.43 3.15 -6.09
C TYR A 67 -3.33 2.99 -5.05
N SER A 68 -2.66 4.07 -4.62
CA SER A 68 -1.79 4.08 -3.45
C SER A 68 -2.56 3.69 -2.20
N VAL A 69 -3.76 4.25 -1.99
CA VAL A 69 -4.65 3.83 -0.89
C VAL A 69 -5.08 2.37 -1.04
N HIS A 70 -5.40 1.90 -2.25
CA HIS A 70 -5.79 0.50 -2.47
C HIS A 70 -4.64 -0.50 -2.25
N ILE A 71 -3.42 -0.19 -2.71
CA ILE A 71 -2.20 -0.95 -2.39
C ILE A 71 -1.93 -0.91 -0.88
N GLN A 72 -2.19 0.23 -0.23
CA GLN A 72 -2.04 0.44 1.22
C GLN A 72 -3.19 -0.17 2.05
N SER A 73 -4.26 -0.67 1.43
CA SER A 73 -5.47 -1.13 2.12
C SER A 73 -5.61 -2.65 2.20
N GLY A 74 -4.60 -3.41 1.74
CA GLY A 74 -4.65 -4.87 1.79
C GLY A 74 -4.67 -5.44 3.20
N LYS A 75 -4.12 -4.71 4.18
CA LYS A 75 -4.15 -5.07 5.60
C LYS A 75 -4.50 -3.90 6.47
N THR A 76 -5.26 -4.19 7.50
CA THR A 76 -5.68 -3.25 8.54
C THR A 76 -4.85 -3.45 9.80
N THR A 77 -4.94 -2.49 10.73
CA THR A 77 -4.41 -2.67 12.10
C THR A 77 -4.96 -3.91 12.77
N LYS A 78 -6.23 -4.29 12.49
CA LYS A 78 -6.84 -5.54 12.97
C LYS A 78 -6.10 -6.78 12.48
N ASP A 79 -5.67 -6.78 11.22
CA ASP A 79 -4.92 -7.91 10.65
C ASP A 79 -3.53 -8.04 11.28
N LEU A 80 -2.91 -6.91 11.65
CA LEU A 80 -1.63 -6.91 12.37
C LEU A 80 -1.73 -7.63 13.72
N TRP A 81 -2.82 -7.43 14.47
CA TRP A 81 -3.04 -8.12 15.75
C TRP A 81 -3.18 -9.64 15.61
N GLY A 82 -3.54 -10.13 14.41
CA GLY A 82 -3.59 -11.56 14.09
C GLY A 82 -2.22 -12.15 13.76
N VAL A 83 -1.17 -11.34 13.59
CA VAL A 83 0.19 -11.82 13.32
C VAL A 83 0.83 -12.29 14.61
N VAL A 84 0.65 -13.58 14.91
CA VAL A 84 1.23 -14.25 16.09
C VAL A 84 2.36 -15.19 15.69
N GLN A 85 3.34 -15.35 16.59
CA GLN A 85 4.45 -16.29 16.44
C GLN A 85 3.95 -17.73 16.65
N GLY A 86 4.18 -18.59 15.67
CA GLY A 86 3.79 -19.99 15.74
C GLY A 86 4.57 -20.80 16.78
N PRO A 87 4.05 -21.95 17.25
CA PRO A 87 4.68 -22.78 18.29
C PRO A 87 6.06 -23.35 17.89
N HIS A 88 6.30 -23.52 16.59
CA HIS A 88 7.57 -24.00 16.04
C HIS A 88 8.25 -22.97 15.12
N GLU A 89 7.73 -21.75 15.10
CA GLU A 89 8.26 -20.71 14.24
C GLU A 89 9.44 -20.01 14.92
N SER A 90 10.55 -19.89 14.19
CA SER A 90 11.70 -19.11 14.65
C SER A 90 11.34 -17.63 14.80
N LEU A 91 12.03 -16.95 15.71
CA LEU A 91 11.84 -15.50 15.89
C LEU A 91 12.08 -14.73 14.58
N HIS A 92 13.12 -15.11 13.84
CA HIS A 92 13.44 -14.49 12.55
C HIS A 92 12.30 -14.64 11.52
N ALA A 93 11.71 -15.84 11.40
CA ALA A 93 10.60 -16.07 10.48
C ALA A 93 9.36 -15.26 10.86
N TYR A 94 9.06 -15.21 12.16
CA TYR A 94 7.96 -14.38 12.68
C TYR A 94 8.18 -12.89 12.38
N ILE A 95 9.37 -12.36 12.68
CA ILE A 95 9.70 -10.95 12.45
C ILE A 95 9.64 -10.62 10.96
N LYS A 96 10.08 -11.51 10.08
CA LYS A 96 9.95 -11.32 8.63
C LYS A 96 8.48 -11.17 8.21
N ARG A 97 7.56 -11.97 8.76
CA ARG A 97 6.11 -11.85 8.50
C ARG A 97 5.53 -10.58 9.10
N PHE A 98 5.93 -10.25 10.33
CA PHE A 98 5.49 -9.04 11.03
C PHE A 98 5.93 -7.77 10.28
N SER A 99 7.20 -7.69 9.87
CA SER A 99 7.75 -6.59 9.07
C SER A 99 7.04 -6.42 7.73
N LYS A 100 6.67 -7.54 7.08
CA LYS A 100 5.86 -7.49 5.86
C LYS A 100 4.46 -6.92 6.15
N ALA A 101 3.81 -7.36 7.22
CA ALA A 101 2.48 -6.87 7.59
C ALA A 101 2.47 -5.36 7.90
N ILE A 102 3.47 -4.84 8.62
CA ILE A 102 3.55 -3.39 8.88
C ILE A 102 3.79 -2.58 7.59
N SER A 103 4.56 -3.11 6.63
CA SER A 103 4.80 -2.41 5.35
C SER A 103 3.57 -2.35 4.45
N GLU A 104 2.58 -3.21 4.70
CA GLU A 104 1.32 -3.29 3.96
C GLU A 104 0.22 -2.43 4.61
N ILE A 105 0.48 -1.80 5.77
CA ILE A 105 -0.47 -0.94 6.50
C ILE A 105 0.02 0.51 6.46
N SER A 106 -0.76 1.40 5.85
CA SER A 106 -0.46 2.84 5.84
C SER A 106 -0.93 3.55 7.11
N GLY A 107 -0.14 4.54 7.56
CA GLY A 107 -0.48 5.36 8.73
C GLY A 107 -0.45 4.60 10.07
N LEU A 108 0.19 3.43 10.13
CA LEU A 108 0.36 2.68 11.36
C LEU A 108 1.23 3.46 12.35
N ASP A 109 0.71 3.71 13.56
CA ASP A 109 1.50 4.31 14.61
C ASP A 109 2.44 3.29 15.29
N ASP A 110 3.62 3.76 15.67
CA ASP A 110 4.66 2.92 16.28
C ASP A 110 4.24 2.30 17.62
N GLY A 111 3.32 2.93 18.35
CA GLY A 111 2.79 2.40 19.61
C GLY A 111 1.94 1.15 19.39
N THR A 112 0.98 1.24 18.49
CA THR A 112 0.12 0.14 18.04
C THR A 112 0.95 -0.99 17.46
N ALA A 113 1.96 -0.68 16.63
CA ALA A 113 2.86 -1.69 16.08
C ALA A 113 3.64 -2.45 17.16
N ARG A 114 4.15 -1.75 18.18
CA ARG A 114 4.87 -2.37 19.31
C ARG A 114 3.96 -3.24 20.17
N GLU A 115 2.76 -2.77 20.48
CA GLU A 115 1.83 -3.56 21.28
C GLU A 115 1.35 -4.81 20.53
N ALA A 116 1.13 -4.70 19.22
CA ALA A 116 0.86 -5.85 18.36
C ALA A 116 2.04 -6.83 18.33
N LEU A 117 3.27 -6.34 18.18
CA LEU A 117 4.49 -7.15 18.24
C LEU A 117 4.59 -7.91 19.57
N LYS A 118 4.40 -7.21 20.69
CA LYS A 118 4.45 -7.76 22.04
C LYS A 118 3.37 -8.80 22.27
N LYS A 119 2.14 -8.57 21.80
CA LYS A 119 1.04 -9.55 21.87
C LYS A 119 1.32 -10.78 21.01
N GLY A 120 1.86 -10.60 19.81
CA GLY A 120 2.15 -11.68 18.87
C GLY A 120 3.31 -12.59 19.27
N LEU A 121 4.26 -12.12 20.09
CA LEU A 121 5.38 -12.92 20.59
C LEU A 121 4.94 -14.01 21.58
N ARG A 122 5.61 -15.18 21.50
CA ARG A 122 5.39 -16.31 22.43
C ARG A 122 5.56 -15.91 23.90
N HIS A 123 4.72 -16.48 24.76
CA HIS A 123 4.85 -16.31 26.21
C HIS A 123 6.23 -16.74 26.70
N LYS A 124 6.81 -15.94 27.61
CA LYS A 124 8.13 -16.16 28.22
C LYS A 124 9.30 -16.24 27.23
N SER A 125 9.18 -15.72 26.01
CA SER A 125 10.34 -15.62 25.12
C SER A 125 11.33 -14.57 25.65
N LEU A 126 12.63 -14.85 25.55
CA LEU A 126 13.70 -13.92 25.96
C LEU A 126 13.54 -12.56 25.28
N PHE A 127 13.20 -12.59 23.99
CA PHE A 127 12.97 -11.39 23.19
C PHE A 127 11.75 -10.59 23.66
N LYS A 128 10.64 -11.24 24.03
CA LYS A 128 9.47 -10.54 24.59
C LYS A 128 9.81 -9.82 25.89
N ASN A 129 10.62 -10.44 26.74
CA ASN A 129 11.11 -9.82 27.97
C ASN A 129 12.01 -8.61 27.66
N GLU A 130 12.95 -8.74 26.71
CA GLU A 130 13.81 -7.63 26.31
C GLU A 130 13.02 -6.43 25.79
N ILE A 131 12.03 -6.65 24.91
CA ILE A 131 11.17 -5.60 24.38
C ILE A 131 10.41 -4.89 25.49
N CYS A 132 9.92 -5.63 26.51
CA CYS A 132 9.23 -5.05 27.66
C CYS A 132 10.17 -4.21 28.54
N THR A 133 11.40 -4.67 28.75
CA THR A 133 12.37 -4.00 29.64
C THR A 133 13.00 -2.78 28.99
N ARG A 134 13.35 -2.86 27.70
CA ARG A 134 14.09 -1.78 27.00
C ARG A 134 13.20 -0.77 26.29
N TYR A 135 11.92 -1.09 26.08
CA TYR A 135 10.93 -0.23 25.42
C TYR A 135 11.48 0.56 24.23
N PRO A 136 11.73 -0.08 23.08
CA PRO A 136 12.34 0.58 21.93
C PRO A 136 11.48 1.77 21.46
N PRO A 137 12.09 2.93 21.14
CA PRO A 137 11.35 4.13 20.77
C PRO A 137 10.65 4.00 19.41
N THR A 138 11.16 3.15 18.52
CA THR A 138 10.55 2.85 17.23
C THR A 138 10.30 1.36 17.00
N ILE A 139 9.37 1.03 16.12
CA ILE A 139 9.14 -0.37 15.72
C ILE A 139 10.34 -0.94 14.94
N GLN A 140 11.08 -0.09 14.21
CA GLN A 140 12.28 -0.51 13.48
C GLN A 140 13.41 -0.91 14.42
N ASP A 141 13.59 -0.20 15.55
CA ASP A 141 14.54 -0.59 16.59
C ASP A 141 14.19 -1.95 17.20
N ALA A 142 12.89 -2.21 17.41
CA ALA A 142 12.42 -3.50 17.90
C ALA A 142 12.76 -4.62 16.90
N ILE A 143 12.48 -4.41 15.61
CA ILE A 143 12.75 -5.39 14.55
C ILE A 143 14.26 -5.66 14.41
N HIS A 144 15.11 -4.63 14.47
CA HIS A 144 16.55 -4.79 14.33
C HIS A 144 17.17 -5.65 15.43
N ARG A 145 16.62 -5.58 16.64
CA ARG A 145 17.09 -6.32 17.81
C ARG A 145 16.70 -7.80 17.80
N ALA A 146 15.80 -8.22 16.90
CA ALA A 146 15.32 -9.60 16.84
C ALA A 146 16.26 -10.58 16.13
N LYS A 147 17.56 -10.26 16.08
CA LYS A 147 18.61 -11.05 15.41
C LYS A 147 19.18 -12.12 16.33
#